data_AF-A0AAD6HZV1-F1
#
_entry.id   AF-A0AAD6HZV1-F1
#
_cell.length_a   1.000
_cell.length_b   1.000
_cell.length_c   1.000
_cell.angle_alpha   90.00
_cell.angle_beta   90.00
_cell.angle_gamma   90.00
#
_symmetry.space_group_name_H-M   'P 1'
#
loop_
_entity.id
_entity.type
_entity.pdbx_description
1 polymer ?
#
loop_
_entity_poly.entity_id
_entity_poly.type
_entity_poly.pdbx_seq_one_letter_code
_entity_poly.pdbx_strand_id
1 'polypeptide(L)'
;MSAEYLATQLAKRPETTIVPGDVRDKNASNSSFARSSDARWLDDRPSYIPPVAFGEIMCGHDLGLGSYAVGMMGWTEKAVVNESCLNAISTPDPVHAGRLTDSMGILGLTGVTAYWGMIEVVGVKPGDFVVVSGAAGATGTMAGQIAKIHDATVYGTAGSAEISAHERIRFSA
;
A
#
# COMPACT_ATOMS: atom_id res chain seq x y z
N MET A 1 7.38 34.62 0.28
CA MET A 1 6.16 33.88 -0.10
C MET A 1 6.00 32.76 0.92
N SER A 2 5.04 32.90 1.84
CA SER A 2 4.69 31.82 2.77
C SER A 2 3.97 30.72 1.97
N ALA A 3 4.53 29.52 1.95
CA ALA A 3 3.80 28.36 1.46
C ALA A 3 2.66 28.08 2.45
N GLU A 4 1.42 28.34 2.05
CA GLU A 4 0.25 27.80 2.74
C GLU A 4 0.31 26.28 2.58
N TYR A 5 0.60 25.57 3.66
CA TYR A 5 0.55 24.13 3.67
C TYR A 5 -0.91 23.68 3.62
N LEU A 6 -1.31 23.06 2.50
CA LEU A 6 -2.60 22.40 2.36
C LEU A 6 -2.60 21.15 3.25
N ALA A 7 -3.34 21.21 4.36
CA ALA A 7 -3.45 20.12 5.31
C ALA A 7 -4.71 19.30 5.05
N THR A 8 -4.59 17.96 5.18
CA THR A 8 -5.75 17.07 5.21
C THR A 8 -6.62 17.43 6.42
N GLN A 9 -7.89 17.77 6.17
CA GLN A 9 -8.84 18.08 7.24
C GLN A 9 -9.68 16.85 7.56
N LEU A 10 -9.77 16.51 8.86
CA LEU A 10 -10.73 15.53 9.34
C LEU A 10 -12.13 16.15 9.24
N ALA A 11 -12.89 15.77 8.22
CA ALA A 11 -14.27 16.19 8.08
C ALA A 11 -15.12 15.61 9.21
N LYS A 12 -16.06 16.41 9.76
CA LYS A 12 -17.05 15.89 10.71
C LYS A 12 -17.88 14.80 10.01
N ARG A 13 -18.04 13.67 10.71
CA ARG A 13 -18.87 12.56 10.27
C ARG A 13 -20.27 13.06 9.88
N PRO A 14 -20.74 12.85 8.63
CA PRO A 14 -22.16 12.98 8.34
C PRO A 14 -22.91 11.95 9.20
N GLU A 15 -24.03 12.35 9.82
CA GLU A 15 -24.93 11.48 10.60
C GLU A 15 -25.60 10.44 9.69
N THR A 16 -24.80 9.54 9.16
CA THR A 16 -25.27 8.36 8.46
C THR A 16 -25.53 7.33 9.55
N THR A 17 -26.79 7.21 9.92
CA THR A 17 -27.29 6.11 10.74
C THR A 17 -27.15 4.84 9.93
N ILE A 18 -26.08 4.09 10.16
CA ILE A 18 -25.91 2.75 9.60
C ILE A 18 -26.81 1.86 10.44
N VAL A 19 -28.00 1.54 9.93
CA VAL A 19 -28.93 0.61 10.58
C VAL A 19 -28.40 -0.82 10.31
N PRO A 20 -28.19 -1.66 11.33
CA PRO A 20 -27.85 -3.06 11.11
C PRO A 20 -28.96 -3.73 10.29
N GLY A 21 -28.66 -4.13 9.05
CA GLY A 21 -29.64 -4.70 8.12
C GLY A 21 -30.07 -3.79 6.96
N ASP A 22 -29.53 -2.57 6.82
CA ASP A 22 -29.68 -1.79 5.58
C ASP A 22 -28.83 -2.40 4.45
N VAL A 23 -29.31 -3.52 3.93
CA VAL A 23 -28.92 -4.10 2.65
C VAL A 23 -29.65 -3.30 1.57
N ARG A 24 -29.15 -2.10 1.26
CA ARG A 24 -29.43 -1.51 -0.05
C ARG A 24 -28.46 -2.15 -1.04
N ASP A 25 -28.87 -3.32 -1.50
CA ASP A 25 -28.26 -4.16 -2.54
C ASP A 25 -26.72 -4.31 -2.45
N LYS A 26 -26.26 -5.41 -1.84
CA LYS A 26 -24.88 -5.92 -1.96
C LYS A 26 -23.76 -4.97 -1.51
N ASN A 27 -24.00 -4.17 -0.48
CA ASN A 27 -22.97 -3.30 0.08
C ASN A 27 -22.51 -3.82 1.45
N ALA A 28 -21.24 -4.23 1.53
CA ALA A 28 -20.61 -4.59 2.79
C ALA A 28 -20.27 -3.30 3.55
N SER A 29 -20.60 -3.28 4.84
CA SER A 29 -20.14 -2.23 5.76
C SER A 29 -18.87 -2.71 6.44
N ASN A 30 -17.76 -2.04 6.19
CA ASN A 30 -16.46 -2.39 6.79
C ASN A 30 -15.93 -1.23 7.64
N SER A 31 -15.42 -1.57 8.82
CA SER A 31 -14.64 -0.66 9.64
C SER A 31 -13.17 -0.69 9.22
N SER A 32 -12.61 0.50 9.02
CA SER A 32 -11.21 0.74 8.65
C SER A 32 -10.25 0.37 9.76
N PHE A 33 -9.13 -0.29 9.43
CA PHE A 33 -8.10 -0.68 10.40
C PHE A 33 -6.70 -0.13 10.06
N ALA A 34 -6.32 -0.12 8.79
CA ALA A 34 -5.01 0.36 8.37
C ALA A 34 -5.13 0.96 6.96
N ARG A 35 -4.43 2.07 6.71
CA ARG A 35 -4.66 2.91 5.53
C ARG A 35 -3.35 3.17 4.79
N SER A 36 -3.37 3.05 3.48
CA SER A 36 -2.25 3.44 2.62
C SER A 36 -2.73 4.25 1.43
N SER A 37 -2.00 5.32 1.11
CA SER A 37 -2.31 6.23 0.00
C SER A 37 -1.04 6.81 -0.58
N ASP A 38 -1.08 7.10 -1.88
CA ASP A 38 -0.01 7.83 -2.55
C ASP A 38 -0.23 9.34 -2.38
N ALA A 39 0.77 10.05 -1.85
CA ALA A 39 0.74 11.50 -1.72
C ALA A 39 0.60 12.20 -3.08
N ARG A 40 1.01 11.55 -4.17
CA ARG A 40 0.86 12.07 -5.53
C ARG A 40 -0.60 12.28 -5.94
N TRP A 41 -1.56 11.60 -5.32
CA TRP A 41 -2.98 11.79 -5.61
C TRP A 41 -3.54 13.13 -5.12
N LEU A 42 -2.76 13.91 -4.37
CA LEU A 42 -3.08 15.29 -4.00
C LEU A 42 -2.58 16.32 -5.02
N ASP A 43 -1.73 15.91 -5.97
CA ASP A 43 -1.15 16.77 -7.00
C ASP A 43 -2.03 16.76 -8.25
N ASP A 44 -2.18 17.89 -8.93
CA ASP A 44 -3.03 18.04 -10.13
C ASP A 44 -2.38 17.50 -11.41
N ARG A 45 -1.15 17.00 -11.31
CA ARG A 45 -0.42 16.40 -12.43
C ARG A 45 -1.11 15.13 -12.96
N PRO A 46 -1.01 14.87 -14.28
CA PRO A 46 -1.53 13.64 -14.87
C PRO A 46 -1.01 12.37 -14.16
N SER A 47 -1.95 11.51 -13.78
CA SER A 47 -1.70 10.26 -13.06
C SER A 47 -2.65 9.18 -13.57
N TYR A 48 -2.32 7.91 -13.29
CA TYR A 48 -3.15 6.75 -13.63
C TYR A 48 -4.42 6.67 -12.77
N ILE A 49 -4.45 7.37 -11.62
CA ILE A 49 -5.64 7.63 -10.81
C ILE A 49 -5.86 9.15 -10.82
N PRO A 50 -7.11 9.62 -11.04
CA PRO A 50 -7.42 11.05 -11.00
C PRO A 50 -7.08 11.66 -9.62
N PRO A 51 -6.68 12.94 -9.57
CA PRO A 51 -6.40 13.60 -8.31
C PRO A 51 -7.65 13.68 -7.43
N VAL A 52 -7.45 13.58 -6.12
CA VAL A 52 -8.52 13.73 -5.13
C VAL A 52 -8.88 15.21 -5.04
N ALA A 53 -10.15 15.56 -5.31
CA ALA A 53 -10.58 16.94 -5.23
C ALA A 53 -10.76 17.39 -3.77
N PHE A 54 -10.72 18.70 -3.54
CA PHE A 54 -10.96 19.26 -2.21
C PHE A 54 -12.36 18.90 -1.72
N GLY A 55 -12.44 18.41 -0.47
CA GLY A 55 -13.68 17.97 0.15
C GLY A 55 -14.06 16.51 -0.17
N GLU A 56 -13.31 15.84 -1.04
CA GLU A 56 -13.49 14.41 -1.29
C GLU A 56 -12.73 13.55 -0.27
N ILE A 57 -13.16 12.30 -0.12
CA ILE A 57 -12.50 11.32 0.74
C ILE A 57 -11.15 10.97 0.11
N MET A 58 -10.07 11.06 0.90
CA MET A 58 -8.74 10.67 0.43
C MET A 58 -8.76 9.23 -0.06
N CYS A 59 -8.38 9.02 -1.32
CA CYS A 59 -8.26 7.69 -1.90
C CYS A 59 -7.22 6.88 -1.12
N GLY A 60 -7.52 5.61 -0.82
CA GLY A 60 -6.63 4.73 -0.07
C GLY A 60 -7.13 3.30 0.01
N HIS A 61 -6.17 2.38 0.15
CA HIS A 61 -6.45 0.98 0.44
C HIS A 61 -6.66 0.79 1.93
N ASP A 62 -7.62 -0.08 2.26
CA ASP A 62 -8.01 -0.36 3.62
C ASP A 62 -8.35 -1.84 3.81
N LEU A 63 -8.28 -2.28 5.07
CA LEU A 63 -8.59 -3.61 5.54
C LEU A 63 -9.84 -3.56 6.43
N GLY A 64 -10.90 -4.26 6.00
CA GLY A 64 -12.16 -4.37 6.74
C GLY A 64 -12.15 -5.46 7.81
N LEU A 65 -12.75 -5.17 8.98
CA LEU A 65 -12.97 -6.13 10.07
C LEU A 65 -14.36 -6.79 9.94
N GLY A 66 -14.40 -8.13 9.89
CA GLY A 66 -15.62 -8.92 9.73
C GLY A 66 -15.35 -10.18 8.90
N SER A 67 -15.55 -10.08 7.59
CA SER A 67 -14.90 -10.94 6.59
C SER A 67 -13.66 -10.19 6.11
N TYR A 68 -12.46 -10.60 6.55
CA TYR A 68 -11.23 -9.88 6.20
C TYR A 68 -11.15 -9.63 4.70
N ALA A 69 -11.16 -8.36 4.31
CA ALA A 69 -11.20 -7.96 2.91
C ALA A 69 -10.42 -6.65 2.74
N VAL A 70 -9.74 -6.54 1.60
CA VAL A 70 -9.06 -5.31 1.19
C VAL A 70 -9.75 -4.67 0.00
N GLY A 71 -9.80 -3.35 0.00
CA GLY A 71 -10.37 -2.59 -1.11
C GLY A 71 -10.01 -1.12 -1.02
N MET A 72 -10.36 -0.40 -2.09
CA MET A 72 -10.15 1.05 -2.17
C MET A 72 -11.34 1.75 -1.53
N MET A 73 -11.30 1.87 -0.21
CA MET A 73 -12.41 2.41 0.60
C MET A 73 -12.18 3.88 1.01
N GLY A 74 -10.96 4.37 0.80
CA GLY A 74 -10.55 5.71 1.20
C GLY A 74 -10.34 5.87 2.71
N TRP A 75 -9.85 7.04 3.12
CA TRP A 75 -9.61 7.33 4.53
C TRP A 75 -10.89 7.71 5.25
N THR A 76 -11.63 6.70 5.68
CA THR A 76 -12.83 6.83 6.51
C THR A 76 -12.80 5.81 7.64
N GLU A 77 -13.54 6.02 8.72
CA GLU A 77 -13.69 5.00 9.78
C GLU A 77 -14.62 3.86 9.35
N LYS A 78 -15.62 4.17 8.52
CA LYS A 78 -16.59 3.23 7.98
C LYS A 78 -16.85 3.57 6.52
N ALA A 79 -16.85 2.55 5.69
CA ALA A 79 -17.21 2.67 4.28
C ALA A 79 -18.36 1.72 3.96
N VAL A 80 -19.32 2.22 3.20
CA VAL A 80 -20.35 1.39 2.55
C VAL A 80 -19.89 1.24 1.11
N VAL A 81 -19.42 0.05 0.77
CA VAL A 81 -18.85 -0.23 -0.55
C VAL A 81 -19.53 -1.45 -1.15
N ASN A 82 -19.60 -1.48 -2.47
CA ASN A 82 -20.09 -2.67 -3.16
C ASN A 82 -19.11 -3.83 -2.94
N GLU A 83 -19.64 -5.04 -2.78
CA GLU A 83 -18.83 -6.26 -2.67
C GLU A 83 -17.83 -6.42 -3.84
N SER A 84 -18.17 -5.95 -5.04
CA SER A 84 -17.25 -6.00 -6.20
C SER A 84 -15.98 -5.14 -6.03
N CYS A 85 -16.00 -4.19 -5.10
CA CYS A 85 -14.85 -3.33 -4.80
C CYS A 85 -13.95 -3.91 -3.69
N LEU A 86 -14.28 -5.10 -3.18
CA LEU A 86 -13.57 -5.79 -2.12
C LEU A 86 -12.97 -7.09 -2.63
N ASN A 87 -11.73 -7.34 -2.22
CA ASN A 87 -11.08 -8.62 -2.40
C ASN A 87 -11.02 -9.32 -1.03
N ALA A 88 -11.66 -10.48 -0.93
CA ALA A 88 -11.59 -11.30 0.27
C ALA A 88 -10.14 -11.76 0.49
N ILE A 89 -9.69 -11.66 1.74
CA ILE A 89 -8.37 -12.11 2.16
C ILE A 89 -8.56 -13.35 3.00
N SER A 90 -7.88 -14.43 2.63
CA SER A 90 -7.73 -15.58 3.49
C SER A 90 -6.91 -15.18 4.71
N THR A 91 -7.41 -15.47 5.92
CA THR A 91 -6.63 -15.27 7.16
C THR A 91 -5.24 -15.88 6.98
N PRO A 92 -4.16 -15.14 7.25
CA PRO A 92 -2.82 -15.68 7.10
C PRO A 92 -2.68 -16.95 7.94
N ASP A 93 -2.06 -17.97 7.35
CA ASP A 93 -1.78 -19.23 8.02
C ASP A 93 -0.88 -18.99 9.25
N PRO A 94 -1.31 -19.33 10.48
CA PRO A 94 -0.50 -19.19 11.69
C PRO A 94 0.83 -19.95 11.61
N VAL A 95 0.90 -21.01 10.80
CA VAL A 95 2.10 -21.84 10.64
C VAL A 95 3.27 -21.05 10.03
N HIS A 96 2.98 -20.05 9.20
CA HIS A 96 3.97 -19.22 8.53
C HIS A 96 4.16 -17.84 9.20
N ALA A 97 3.68 -17.68 10.43
CA ALA A 97 3.76 -16.44 11.22
C ALA A 97 3.14 -15.19 10.56
N GLY A 98 2.23 -15.38 9.59
CA GLY A 98 1.57 -14.28 8.90
C GLY A 98 0.67 -13.49 9.86
N ARG A 99 0.81 -12.17 9.87
CA ARG A 99 -0.11 -11.25 10.55
C ARG A 99 -1.11 -10.73 9.54
N LEU A 100 -2.31 -10.41 10.00
CA LEU A 100 -3.32 -9.80 9.14
C LEU A 100 -2.83 -8.50 8.49
N THR A 101 -2.01 -7.72 9.20
CA THR A 101 -1.35 -6.51 8.69
C THR A 101 -0.42 -6.78 7.50
N ASP A 102 0.08 -8.01 7.34
CA ASP A 102 0.99 -8.36 6.25
C ASP A 102 0.25 -8.32 4.90
N SER A 103 -1.08 -8.52 4.90
CA SER A 103 -1.95 -8.32 3.72
C SER A 103 -1.96 -6.89 3.19
N MET A 104 -1.55 -5.91 4.00
CA MET A 104 -1.39 -4.51 3.59
C MET A 104 0.06 -4.16 3.24
N GLY A 105 1.01 -5.04 3.57
CA GLY A 105 2.44 -4.88 3.30
C GLY A 105 2.91 -5.89 2.25
N ILE A 106 3.69 -6.88 2.71
CA ILE A 106 4.37 -7.88 1.86
C ILE A 106 3.41 -8.78 1.08
N LEU A 107 2.22 -9.09 1.62
CA LEU A 107 1.19 -9.88 0.93
C LEU A 107 0.16 -8.98 0.21
N GLY A 108 0.36 -7.66 0.27
CA GLY A 108 -0.53 -6.67 -0.32
C GLY A 108 0.01 -6.06 -1.62
N LEU A 109 -0.55 -4.91 -1.98
CA LEU A 109 -0.19 -4.19 -3.20
C LEU A 109 1.31 -3.90 -3.32
N THR A 110 1.95 -3.59 -2.20
CA THR A 110 3.40 -3.31 -2.12
C THR A 110 4.23 -4.52 -2.55
N GLY A 111 3.93 -5.70 -2.01
CA GLY A 111 4.65 -6.93 -2.34
C GLY A 111 4.35 -7.41 -3.76
N VAL A 112 3.10 -7.35 -4.20
CA VAL A 112 2.73 -7.68 -5.59
C VAL A 112 3.44 -6.76 -6.59
N THR A 113 3.53 -5.46 -6.28
CA THR A 113 4.26 -4.48 -7.11
C THR A 113 5.75 -4.84 -7.20
N ALA A 114 6.39 -5.16 -6.07
CA ALA A 114 7.78 -5.60 -6.08
C ALA A 114 7.97 -6.90 -6.87
N TYR A 115 7.09 -7.88 -6.67
CA TYR A 115 7.15 -9.18 -7.34
C TYR A 115 7.01 -9.07 -8.85
N TRP A 116 5.93 -8.47 -9.36
CA TRP A 116 5.75 -8.30 -10.80
C TRP A 116 6.79 -7.36 -11.42
N GLY A 117 7.19 -6.31 -10.71
CA GLY A 117 8.27 -5.44 -11.17
C GLY A 117 9.57 -6.21 -11.40
N MET A 118 9.97 -7.07 -10.46
CA MET A 118 11.23 -7.81 -10.55
C MET A 118 11.17 -9.02 -11.48
N ILE A 119 10.06 -9.76 -11.48
CA ILE A 119 9.94 -11.02 -12.21
C ILE A 119 9.45 -10.81 -13.64
N GLU A 120 8.37 -10.06 -13.85
CA GLU A 120 7.74 -9.93 -15.16
C GLU A 120 8.31 -8.76 -15.96
N VAL A 121 8.54 -7.62 -15.31
CA VAL A 121 9.02 -6.41 -16.01
C VAL A 121 10.53 -6.42 -16.19
N VAL A 122 11.28 -6.65 -15.12
CA VAL A 122 12.76 -6.69 -15.16
C VAL A 122 13.26 -8.05 -15.65
N GLY A 123 12.66 -9.15 -15.19
CA GLY A 123 13.09 -10.50 -15.54
C GLY A 123 14.46 -10.85 -14.97
N VAL A 124 14.67 -10.64 -13.66
CA VAL A 124 15.95 -10.84 -12.97
C VAL A 124 16.50 -12.26 -13.14
N LYS A 125 17.79 -12.35 -13.45
CA LYS A 125 18.52 -13.61 -13.64
C LYS A 125 19.71 -13.74 -12.67
N PRO A 126 20.16 -14.98 -12.43
CA PRO A 126 21.40 -15.23 -11.71
C PRO A 126 22.58 -14.47 -12.28
N GLY A 127 23.31 -13.76 -11.42
CA GLY A 127 24.47 -12.96 -11.79
C GLY A 127 24.17 -11.52 -12.23
N ASP A 128 22.90 -11.11 -12.31
CA ASP A 128 22.55 -9.73 -12.65
C ASP A 128 22.97 -8.74 -11.55
N PHE A 129 23.22 -7.50 -11.94
CA PHE A 129 23.41 -6.38 -11.02
C PHE A 129 22.14 -5.53 -10.98
N VAL A 130 21.46 -5.51 -9.84
CA VAL A 130 20.20 -4.81 -9.62
C VAL A 130 20.44 -3.59 -8.74
N VAL A 131 19.97 -2.41 -9.18
CA VAL A 131 20.00 -1.19 -8.38
C VAL A 131 18.59 -0.81 -7.96
N VAL A 132 18.34 -0.66 -6.66
CA VAL A 132 17.03 -0.31 -6.09
C VAL A 132 17.06 1.09 -5.47
N SER A 133 16.33 2.03 -6.05
CA SER A 133 16.14 3.35 -5.45
C SER A 133 15.17 3.28 -4.27
N GLY A 134 15.49 3.94 -3.14
CA GLY A 134 14.62 3.89 -1.97
C GLY A 134 14.53 2.49 -1.38
N ALA A 135 15.66 1.78 -1.33
CA ALA A 135 15.75 0.37 -0.96
C ALA A 135 15.22 0.06 0.45
N ALA A 136 15.19 1.05 1.35
CA ALA A 136 14.63 0.89 2.68
C ALA A 136 13.10 1.13 2.76
N GLY A 137 12.46 1.50 1.66
CA GLY A 137 11.01 1.61 1.58
C GLY A 137 10.34 0.23 1.53
N ALA A 138 9.03 0.18 1.80
CA ALA A 138 8.29 -1.07 1.83
C ALA A 138 8.39 -1.87 0.52
N THR A 139 8.31 -1.22 -0.64
CA THR A 139 8.51 -1.87 -1.95
C THR A 139 9.99 -2.19 -2.23
N GLY A 140 10.88 -1.26 -1.88
CA GLY A 140 12.32 -1.37 -2.16
C GLY A 140 12.97 -2.56 -1.45
N THR A 141 12.63 -2.75 -0.17
CA THR A 141 13.15 -3.86 0.65
C THR A 141 12.75 -5.21 0.07
N MET A 142 11.50 -5.32 -0.41
CA MET A 142 10.98 -6.52 -1.06
C MET A 142 11.64 -6.78 -2.42
N ALA A 143 11.77 -5.75 -3.25
CA ALA A 143 12.44 -5.87 -4.56
C ALA A 143 13.88 -6.35 -4.42
N GLY A 144 14.62 -5.83 -3.43
CA GLY A 144 15.98 -6.27 -3.13
C GLY A 144 16.05 -7.71 -2.62
N GLN A 145 15.09 -8.14 -1.80
CA GLN A 145 15.04 -9.54 -1.35
C GLN A 145 14.71 -10.50 -2.49
N ILE A 146 13.76 -10.15 -3.36
CA ILE A 146 13.40 -10.96 -4.54
C ILE A 146 14.61 -11.11 -5.47
N ALA A 147 15.33 -10.03 -5.76
CA ALA A 147 16.54 -10.10 -6.57
C ALA A 147 17.63 -11.01 -5.95
N LYS A 148 17.84 -10.94 -4.63
CA LYS A 148 18.80 -11.83 -3.93
C LYS A 148 18.40 -13.30 -4.01
N ILE A 149 17.11 -13.62 -3.92
CA ILE A 149 16.60 -15.00 -4.06
C ILE A 149 16.86 -15.55 -5.49
N HIS A 150 16.96 -14.66 -6.48
CA HIS A 150 17.28 -14.98 -7.87
C HIS A 150 18.79 -14.95 -8.18
N ASP A 151 19.66 -15.05 -7.16
CA ASP A 151 21.12 -15.02 -7.30
C ASP A 151 21.67 -13.74 -7.98
N ALA A 152 20.95 -12.63 -7.89
CA ALA A 152 21.42 -11.32 -8.36
C ALA A 152 22.15 -10.56 -7.25
N THR A 153 23.08 -9.70 -7.65
CA THR A 153 23.76 -8.76 -6.75
C THR A 153 22.97 -7.47 -6.65
N VAL A 154 22.55 -7.12 -5.44
CA VAL A 154 21.70 -5.94 -5.20
C VAL A 154 22.50 -4.79 -4.60
N TYR A 155 22.42 -3.65 -5.25
CA TYR A 155 22.79 -2.33 -4.75
C TYR A 155 21.52 -1.53 -4.53
N GLY A 156 21.53 -0.60 -3.58
CA GLY A 156 20.35 0.13 -3.21
C GLY A 156 20.72 1.49 -2.69
N THR A 157 19.80 2.43 -2.82
CA THR A 157 19.97 3.77 -2.25
C THR A 157 18.94 4.03 -1.16
N ALA A 158 19.38 4.62 -0.05
CA ALA A 158 18.50 5.03 1.05
C ALA A 158 18.82 6.47 1.47
N GLY A 159 17.81 7.17 1.99
CA GLY A 159 17.91 8.61 2.26
C GLY A 159 18.80 9.02 3.44
N SER A 160 19.24 8.07 4.28
CA SER A 160 20.17 8.35 5.39
C SER A 160 21.20 7.22 5.56
N ALA A 161 22.37 7.58 6.10
CA ALA A 161 23.46 6.63 6.35
C ALA A 161 23.09 5.54 7.37
N GLU A 162 22.24 5.87 8.35
CA GLU A 162 21.78 4.93 9.37
C GLU A 162 20.89 3.84 8.78
N ILE A 163 19.99 4.22 7.86
CA ILE A 163 19.11 3.29 7.15
C ILE A 163 19.92 2.42 6.16
N SER A 164 20.93 3.01 5.53
CA SER A 164 21.84 2.34 4.59
C SER A 164 22.65 1.20 5.23
N ALA A 165 23.03 1.35 6.50
CA ALA A 165 23.90 0.42 7.21
C ALA A 165 23.21 -0.90 7.60
N HIS A 166 21.89 -0.90 7.77
CA HIS A 166 21.16 -2.04 8.32
C HIS A 166 20.98 -3.21 7.34
N GLU A 167 21.04 -2.97 6.02
CA GLU A 167 20.63 -3.98 5.02
C GLU A 167 21.76 -4.64 4.20
N ARG A 168 23.05 -4.40 4.53
CA ARG A 168 24.19 -4.84 3.69
C ARG A 168 24.00 -4.45 2.22
N ILE A 169 23.38 -3.30 2.01
CA ILE A 169 23.32 -2.68 0.71
C ILE A 169 24.69 -2.06 0.50
N ARG A 170 25.51 -2.61 -0.40
CA ARG A 170 26.79 -1.97 -0.72
C ARG A 170 26.47 -0.69 -1.49
N PHE A 171 26.94 0.44 -1.01
CA PHE A 171 26.88 1.70 -1.74
C PHE A 171 28.23 1.92 -2.42
N SER A 172 28.24 2.23 -3.72
CA SER A 172 29.31 3.07 -4.26
C SER A 172 28.81 4.51 -4.19
N ALA A 173 29.62 5.36 -3.57
CA ALA A 173 29.38 6.80 -3.41
C ALA A 173 29.19 7.52 -4.74
#